data_AF-A0A956YJ16-F1
#
_entry.id   AF-A0A956YJ16-F1
#
_cell.length_a   1.000
_cell.length_b   1.000
_cell.length_c   1.000
_cell.angle_alpha   90.00
_cell.angle_beta   90.00
_cell.angle_gamma   90.00
#
_symmetry.space_group_name_H-M   'P 1'
#
loop_
_entity.id
_entity.type
_entity.pdbx_description
1 polymer ?
#
loop_
_entity_poly.entity_id
_entity_poly.type
_entity_poly.pdbx_seq_one_letter_code
_entity_poly.pdbx_strand_id
1 'polypeptide(L)'
;MSNVYTYRIQIANRERVQVNKVNPQKQNLGQPSGAFGYRDALKAQIDGFVAQAQADELREDEEVKAFGEALFNALFDPVLRQDFVGLYNQAVHTEGKLLRIELDIDEQALPDVAALPWEFMRLPQDANLGTLWIGSAPDLIFSRRRSQWYVPNPIRLEAGEKLRIAVAVSAPENLGPVQYDKVLEGLQKLVEKQPDQFELLPVLTKANALSLDDLLARDPHILHFIGHGRLQADGNQLADGQIAFTDDMFGEAEWVSADFFADLLNTHRPGVVLMQACEGGMASASQAFVGVASRIVQQNIPVVVAMQYEVSNMTAIRFALKFYQELAAKSPVDSAAQNGRRAVALATQYKRRDFATPVLFMRVEDGQLFEHAGAVAQQPEPAQQEPAQQPPKADNANNSNIPMAAQATAIYKIISASFSKEDFIDLCTPLGIDPENLRDSSKNSMAQDLFGKAQRTGRLDVLVKQIAAMRPDTVDMLKGNLFVFLEGVPEHEVPQLCQELNLDCRALQLDENGLLGYAANSYIRVERMQALQDHMVQNGRYADLVQAAKKYLPRTDFSTFER
;
A
#
# COMPACT_ATOMS: atom_id res chain seq x y z
N MET A 1 5.52 19.26 -7.09
CA MET A 1 6.09 19.45 -5.73
C MET A 1 5.79 18.18 -4.95
N SER A 2 6.73 17.69 -4.13
CA SER A 2 6.47 16.52 -3.27
C SER A 2 5.19 16.77 -2.46
N ASN A 3 4.34 15.76 -2.31
CA ASN A 3 3.09 15.83 -1.54
C ASN A 3 3.20 15.03 -0.23
N VAL A 4 4.41 14.92 0.31
CA VAL A 4 4.75 13.97 1.37
C VAL A 4 5.49 14.70 2.51
N TYR A 5 4.97 14.57 3.72
CA TYR A 5 5.71 14.91 4.95
C TYR A 5 6.69 13.78 5.28
N THR A 6 7.84 14.08 5.86
CA THR A 6 8.79 13.04 6.30
C THR A 6 9.06 13.16 7.79
N TYR A 7 8.93 12.04 8.49
CA TYR A 7 9.31 11.81 9.89
C TYR A 7 10.48 10.83 9.91
N ARG A 8 11.71 11.35 9.91
CA ARG A 8 12.91 10.52 9.92
C ARG A 8 13.33 10.21 11.35
N ILE A 9 13.34 8.94 11.71
CA ILE A 9 13.76 8.39 13.00
C ILE A 9 15.21 7.92 12.86
N GLN A 10 16.08 8.36 13.76
CA GLN A 10 17.49 8.00 13.78
C GLN A 10 17.87 7.37 15.12
N ILE A 11 18.53 6.21 15.07
CA ILE A 11 19.01 5.46 16.24
C ILE A 11 20.50 5.17 16.05
N ALA A 12 21.33 5.97 16.71
CA ALA A 12 22.79 5.83 16.66
C ALA A 12 23.37 5.11 17.91
N ASN A 13 22.58 5.00 18.99
CA ASN A 13 23.00 4.35 20.23
C ASN A 13 21.79 3.80 20.99
N ARG A 14 22.05 3.09 22.10
CA ARG A 14 20.99 2.47 22.92
C ARG A 14 20.26 3.42 23.86
N GLU A 15 20.60 4.71 23.86
CA GLU A 15 20.07 5.66 24.85
C GLU A 15 18.92 6.49 24.29
N ARG A 16 19.02 6.92 23.03
CA ARG A 16 18.15 7.96 22.47
C ARG A 16 17.68 7.68 21.05
N VAL A 17 16.47 8.15 20.78
CA VAL A 17 15.90 8.29 19.44
C VAL A 17 15.92 9.76 19.07
N GLN A 18 16.41 10.08 17.87
CA GLN A 18 16.35 11.43 17.31
C GLN A 18 15.41 11.43 16.12
N VAL A 19 14.67 12.52 15.94
CA VAL A 19 13.76 12.67 14.82
C VAL A 19 14.12 13.93 14.04
N ASN A 20 14.03 13.88 12.71
CA ASN A 20 14.04 15.06 11.86
C ASN A 20 12.75 15.11 11.03
N LYS A 21 11.98 16.18 11.18
CA LYS A 21 10.72 16.37 10.47
C LYS A 21 10.89 17.36 9.33
N VAL A 22 10.37 17.04 8.15
CA VAL A 22 10.31 17.97 7.02
C VAL A 22 8.93 17.98 6.38
N ASN A 23 8.50 19.14 5.93
CA ASN A 23 7.27 19.30 5.16
C ASN A 23 7.50 18.97 3.67
N PRO A 24 6.44 18.95 2.84
CA PRO A 24 6.57 18.65 1.42
C PRO A 24 7.41 19.67 0.62
N GLN A 25 7.64 20.87 1.18
CA GLN A 25 8.54 21.91 0.65
C GLN A 25 9.99 21.74 1.14
N LYS A 26 10.33 20.60 1.74
CA LYS A 26 11.64 20.30 2.36
C LYS A 26 12.05 21.28 3.48
N GLN A 27 11.10 22.02 4.06
CA GLN A 27 11.35 22.88 5.21
C GLN A 27 11.37 22.05 6.49
N ASN A 28 12.36 22.30 7.35
CA ASN A 28 12.50 21.64 8.64
C ASN A 28 11.39 22.07 9.61
N LEU A 29 10.71 21.11 10.24
CA LEU A 29 9.62 21.31 11.20
C LEU A 29 10.03 21.01 12.65
N GLY A 30 11.33 20.85 12.91
CA GLY A 30 11.90 20.55 14.21
C GLY A 30 12.56 19.18 14.28
N GLN A 31 13.39 19.03 15.32
CA GLN A 31 14.17 17.83 15.59
C GLN A 31 13.94 17.32 17.02
N PRO A 32 12.75 16.76 17.33
CA PRO A 32 12.49 16.24 18.66
C PRO A 32 13.35 14.99 18.91
N SER A 33 13.55 14.69 20.19
CA SER A 33 14.29 13.50 20.60
C SER A 33 13.72 12.94 21.90
N GLY A 34 13.90 11.64 22.09
CA GLY A 34 13.36 10.91 23.21
C GLY A 34 14.27 9.76 23.63
N ALA A 35 13.85 9.05 24.68
CA ALA A 35 14.54 7.86 25.15
C ALA A 35 14.29 6.67 24.20
N PHE A 36 15.33 5.91 23.87
CA PHE A 36 15.16 4.65 23.14
C PHE A 36 14.70 3.54 24.10
N GLY A 37 13.49 3.04 23.92
CA GLY A 37 12.79 2.18 24.87
C GLY A 37 13.19 0.70 24.84
N TYR A 38 13.97 0.23 23.86
CA TYR A 38 14.41 -1.17 23.75
C TYR A 38 15.48 -1.53 24.80
N ARG A 39 15.04 -1.59 26.06
CA ARG A 39 15.82 -1.90 27.26
C ARG A 39 14.96 -2.63 28.29
N ASP A 40 15.61 -3.26 29.27
CA ASP A 40 14.96 -3.85 30.45
C ASP A 40 13.75 -4.75 30.11
N ALA A 41 12.61 -4.52 30.76
CA ALA A 41 11.39 -5.31 30.59
C ALA A 41 10.81 -5.23 29.17
N LEU A 42 10.87 -4.07 28.51
CA LEU A 42 10.34 -3.92 27.15
C LEU A 42 11.21 -4.69 26.14
N LYS A 43 12.53 -4.72 26.34
CA LYS A 43 13.43 -5.58 25.56
C LYS A 43 13.06 -7.06 25.74
N ALA A 44 12.94 -7.53 26.98
CA ALA A 44 12.59 -8.93 27.25
C ALA A 44 11.24 -9.32 26.62
N GLN A 45 10.26 -8.41 26.64
CA GLN A 45 8.96 -8.61 26.00
C GLN A 45 9.09 -8.71 24.47
N ILE A 46 9.78 -7.77 23.84
CA ILE A 46 10.01 -7.77 22.39
C ILE A 46 10.78 -9.02 21.96
N ASP A 47 11.82 -9.41 22.69
CA ASP A 47 12.60 -10.60 22.38
C ASP A 47 11.76 -11.88 22.46
N GLY A 48 10.87 -11.97 23.45
CA GLY A 48 9.91 -13.08 23.57
C GLY A 48 8.98 -13.16 22.36
N PHE A 49 8.43 -12.03 21.92
CA PHE A 49 7.60 -11.99 20.72
C PHE A 49 8.40 -12.30 19.44
N VAL A 50 9.65 -11.83 19.33
CA VAL A 50 10.52 -12.17 18.18
C VAL A 50 10.77 -13.67 18.13
N ALA A 51 11.00 -14.33 19.26
CA ALA A 51 11.19 -15.78 19.31
C ALA A 51 9.91 -16.53 18.88
N GLN A 52 8.74 -16.14 19.40
CA GLN A 52 7.44 -16.69 18.97
C GLN A 52 7.16 -16.42 17.49
N ALA A 53 7.60 -15.27 16.98
CA ALA A 53 7.49 -14.95 15.57
C ALA A 53 8.38 -15.92 14.78
N GLN A 54 9.64 -16.07 15.13
CA GLN A 54 10.53 -17.00 14.41
C GLN A 54 10.04 -18.46 14.43
N ALA A 55 9.31 -18.87 15.47
CA ALA A 55 8.72 -20.20 15.60
C ALA A 55 7.35 -20.39 14.91
N ASP A 56 6.78 -19.37 14.27
CA ASP A 56 5.40 -19.40 13.73
C ASP A 56 4.30 -19.72 14.78
N GLU A 57 4.53 -19.23 16.00
CA GLU A 57 3.64 -19.42 17.16
C GLU A 57 2.78 -18.19 17.47
N LEU A 58 3.12 -17.02 16.91
CA LEU A 58 2.34 -15.78 17.03
C LEU A 58 1.04 -15.89 16.21
N ARG A 59 -0.03 -16.37 16.85
CA ARG A 59 -1.29 -16.77 16.20
C ARG A 59 -2.53 -16.02 16.70
N GLU A 60 -2.46 -15.44 17.90
CA GLU A 60 -3.58 -14.70 18.48
C GLU A 60 -3.54 -13.22 18.08
N ASP A 61 -4.69 -12.67 17.67
CA ASP A 61 -4.82 -11.28 17.23
C ASP A 61 -4.31 -10.28 18.28
N GLU A 62 -4.51 -10.58 19.57
CA GLU A 62 -4.08 -9.72 20.68
C GLU A 62 -2.57 -9.78 20.91
N GLU A 63 -1.93 -10.93 20.75
CA GLU A 63 -0.47 -11.06 20.85
C GLU A 63 0.23 -10.31 19.71
N VAL A 64 -0.31 -10.42 18.49
CA VAL A 64 0.21 -9.70 17.31
C VAL A 64 0.09 -8.19 17.53
N LYS A 65 -1.05 -7.70 18.05
CA LYS A 65 -1.24 -6.29 18.40
C LYS A 65 -0.28 -5.83 19.49
N ALA A 66 -0.14 -6.60 20.56
CA ALA A 66 0.75 -6.28 21.68
C ALA A 66 2.22 -6.22 21.23
N PHE A 67 2.64 -7.12 20.35
CA PHE A 67 3.97 -7.08 19.75
C PHE A 67 4.20 -5.78 18.95
N GLY A 68 3.25 -5.42 18.09
CA GLY A 68 3.31 -4.18 17.31
C GLY A 68 3.35 -2.92 18.18
N GLU A 69 2.58 -2.87 19.27
CA GLU A 69 2.61 -1.77 20.23
C GLU A 69 3.94 -1.72 21.01
N ALA A 70 4.49 -2.86 21.39
CA ALA A 70 5.79 -2.94 22.06
C ALA A 70 6.91 -2.38 21.17
N LEU A 71 6.94 -2.74 19.89
CA LEU A 71 7.88 -2.18 18.91
C LEU A 71 7.69 -0.67 18.75
N PHE A 72 6.46 -0.18 18.68
CA PHE A 72 6.20 1.27 18.62
C PHE A 72 6.72 1.98 19.87
N ASN A 73 6.41 1.46 21.06
CA ASN A 73 6.84 2.03 22.34
C ASN A 73 8.35 2.02 22.53
N ALA A 74 9.08 1.15 21.82
CA ALA A 74 10.54 1.17 21.81
C ALA A 74 11.11 2.41 21.09
N LEU A 75 10.43 2.95 20.07
CA LEU A 75 10.88 4.14 19.34
C LEU A 75 10.27 5.44 19.84
N PHE A 76 9.05 5.37 20.38
CA PHE A 76 8.25 6.54 20.71
C PHE A 76 7.95 6.58 22.21
N ASP A 77 8.83 7.26 22.96
CA ASP A 77 8.50 7.68 24.31
C ASP A 77 7.28 8.64 24.31
N PRO A 78 6.72 9.01 25.48
CA PRO A 78 5.52 9.86 25.51
C PRO A 78 5.66 11.18 24.74
N VAL A 79 6.87 11.77 24.68
CA VAL A 79 7.13 13.03 23.97
C VAL A 79 7.13 12.79 22.47
N LEU A 80 7.89 11.81 21.99
CA LEU A 80 7.94 11.47 20.57
C LEU A 80 6.61 10.94 20.06
N ARG A 81 5.86 10.20 20.87
CA ARG A 81 4.51 9.73 20.53
C ARG A 81 3.57 10.91 20.28
N GLN A 82 3.53 11.88 21.19
CA GLN A 82 2.69 13.07 21.02
C GLN A 82 3.07 13.86 19.76
N ASP A 83 4.38 14.01 19.54
CA ASP A 83 4.91 14.70 18.36
C ASP A 83 4.54 14.00 17.04
N PHE A 84 4.70 12.67 16.98
CA PHE A 84 4.31 11.85 15.83
C PHE A 84 2.81 11.96 15.54
N VAL A 85 1.98 11.77 16.56
CA VAL A 85 0.51 11.86 16.44
C VAL A 85 0.09 13.24 15.95
N GLY A 86 0.73 14.30 16.44
CA GLY A 86 0.50 15.67 15.99
C GLY A 86 0.82 15.86 14.50
N LEU A 87 1.99 15.40 14.06
CA LEU A 87 2.37 15.49 12.64
C LEU A 87 1.47 14.63 11.75
N TYR A 88 1.14 13.42 12.18
CA TYR A 88 0.22 12.54 11.46
C TYR A 88 -1.14 13.20 11.25
N ASN A 89 -1.73 13.78 12.30
CA ASN A 89 -3.01 14.47 12.20
C ASN A 89 -2.94 15.71 11.28
N GLN A 90 -1.84 16.46 11.32
CA GLN A 90 -1.63 17.58 10.40
C GLN A 90 -1.53 17.09 8.95
N ALA A 91 -0.60 16.17 8.66
CA ALA A 91 -0.32 15.70 7.32
C ALA A 91 -1.53 14.99 6.70
N VAL A 92 -2.06 13.98 7.37
CA VAL A 92 -3.05 13.07 6.82
C VAL A 92 -4.47 13.63 6.96
N HIS A 93 -4.87 14.05 8.15
CA HIS A 93 -6.27 14.43 8.41
C HIS A 93 -6.58 15.88 8.07
N THR A 94 -5.63 16.80 8.27
CA THR A 94 -5.85 18.23 8.02
C THR A 94 -5.54 18.60 6.57
N GLU A 95 -4.45 18.08 6.00
CA GLU A 95 -3.97 18.47 4.68
C GLU A 95 -4.18 17.41 3.59
N GLY A 96 -4.60 16.18 3.92
CA GLY A 96 -4.81 15.11 2.94
C GLY A 96 -3.53 14.65 2.24
N LYS A 97 -2.39 14.74 2.92
CA LYS A 97 -1.06 14.38 2.42
C LYS A 97 -0.53 13.11 3.05
N LEU A 98 0.41 12.46 2.37
CA LEU A 98 1.06 11.26 2.90
C LEU A 98 2.11 11.62 3.96
N LEU A 99 2.33 10.71 4.90
CA LEU A 99 3.42 10.79 5.87
C LEU A 99 4.41 9.63 5.65
N ARG A 100 5.61 9.98 5.19
CA ARG A 100 6.75 9.06 5.13
C ARG A 100 7.41 8.93 6.50
N ILE A 101 7.68 7.71 6.92
CA ILE A 101 8.40 7.35 8.12
C ILE A 101 9.67 6.62 7.69
N GLU A 102 10.82 7.26 7.90
CA GLU A 102 12.13 6.69 7.57
C GLU A 102 12.79 6.22 8.86
N LEU A 103 13.15 4.94 8.93
CA LEU A 103 13.91 4.40 10.05
C LEU A 103 15.37 4.23 9.66
N ASP A 104 16.26 4.98 10.31
CA ASP A 104 17.70 5.00 10.08
C ASP A 104 18.41 4.48 11.34
N ILE A 105 18.93 3.25 11.25
CA ILE A 105 19.62 2.57 12.35
C ILE A 105 21.07 2.38 11.93
N ASP A 106 21.99 2.72 12.83
CA ASP A 106 23.39 2.32 12.69
C ASP A 106 23.52 0.80 12.91
N GLU A 107 23.42 0.03 11.83
CA GLU A 107 23.48 -1.44 11.89
C GLU A 107 24.85 -1.97 12.33
N GLN A 108 25.92 -1.18 12.19
CA GLN A 108 27.24 -1.57 12.68
C GLN A 108 27.28 -1.50 14.20
N ALA A 109 26.72 -0.43 14.77
CA ALA A 109 26.64 -0.26 16.21
C ALA A 109 25.54 -1.11 16.86
N LEU A 110 24.42 -1.34 16.17
CA LEU A 110 23.18 -1.93 16.71
C LEU A 110 22.57 -3.00 15.80
N PRO A 111 23.29 -4.08 15.47
CA PRO A 111 22.81 -5.12 14.54
C PRO A 111 21.56 -5.85 15.05
N ASP A 112 21.43 -6.05 16.37
CA ASP A 112 20.25 -6.65 17.00
C ASP A 112 19.01 -5.75 16.86
N VAL A 113 19.19 -4.44 17.00
CA VAL A 113 18.10 -3.46 16.85
C VAL A 113 17.67 -3.36 15.39
N ALA A 114 18.63 -3.38 14.46
CA ALA A 114 18.35 -3.42 13.03
C ALA A 114 17.57 -4.68 12.63
N ALA A 115 17.82 -5.82 13.27
CA ALA A 115 17.13 -7.08 12.99
C ALA A 115 15.67 -7.13 13.47
N LEU A 116 15.22 -6.19 14.31
CA LEU A 116 13.83 -6.16 14.76
C LEU A 116 12.86 -5.90 13.60
N PRO A 117 11.64 -6.46 13.65
CA PRO A 117 10.69 -6.41 12.53
C PRO A 117 9.85 -5.13 12.58
N TRP A 118 10.48 -3.97 12.41
CA TRP A 118 9.86 -2.66 12.56
C TRP A 118 8.61 -2.41 11.70
N GLU A 119 8.45 -3.15 10.61
CA GLU A 119 7.25 -3.15 9.77
C GLU A 119 5.96 -3.52 10.54
N PHE A 120 6.10 -4.23 11.68
CA PHE A 120 5.01 -4.59 12.60
C PHE A 120 4.57 -3.47 13.52
N MET A 121 5.26 -2.32 13.54
CA MET A 121 4.88 -1.26 14.44
C MET A 121 3.40 -0.93 14.31
N ARG A 122 2.73 -0.88 15.46
CA ARG A 122 1.33 -0.52 15.58
C ARG A 122 1.23 0.64 16.55
N LEU A 123 0.49 1.66 16.17
CA LEU A 123 0.19 2.75 17.09
C LEU A 123 -0.61 2.20 18.28
N PRO A 124 -0.21 2.50 19.53
CA PRO A 124 -0.92 2.06 20.72
C PRO A 124 -2.38 2.49 20.72
N GLN A 125 -3.27 1.61 21.21
CA GLN A 125 -4.71 1.89 21.27
C GLN A 125 -5.03 3.16 22.08
N ASP A 126 -4.21 3.48 23.09
CA ASP A 126 -4.35 4.68 23.94
C ASP A 126 -4.20 6.00 23.17
N ALA A 127 -3.65 5.97 21.95
CA ALA A 127 -3.53 7.14 21.07
C ALA A 127 -4.87 7.55 20.42
N ASN A 128 -5.93 6.73 20.55
CA ASN A 128 -7.29 7.02 20.06
C ASN A 128 -7.41 7.35 18.56
N LEU A 129 -6.51 6.83 17.72
CA LEU A 129 -6.56 6.98 16.25
C LEU A 129 -7.04 5.71 15.52
N GLY A 130 -7.68 4.78 16.25
CA GLY A 130 -8.08 3.48 15.71
C GLY A 130 -6.90 2.52 15.54
N THR A 131 -7.09 1.48 14.73
CA THR A 131 -6.02 0.50 14.46
C THR A 131 -5.16 0.98 13.31
N LEU A 132 -3.95 1.45 13.62
CA LEU A 132 -2.99 1.95 12.65
C LEU A 132 -1.71 1.10 12.68
N TRP A 133 -1.54 0.25 11.66
CA TRP A 133 -0.31 -0.50 11.43
C TRP A 133 0.62 0.30 10.51
N ILE A 134 1.78 0.70 11.02
CA ILE A 134 2.69 1.63 10.34
C ILE A 134 3.12 1.08 8.97
N GLY A 135 3.47 -0.21 8.89
CA GLY A 135 3.94 -0.85 7.67
C GLY A 135 2.87 -1.18 6.62
N SER A 136 1.57 -0.92 6.87
CA SER A 136 0.51 -1.22 5.89
C SER A 136 -0.62 -0.19 5.78
N ALA A 137 -0.57 0.88 6.58
CA ALA A 137 -1.53 1.96 6.49
C ALA A 137 -1.42 2.68 5.13
N PRO A 138 -2.55 3.01 4.47
CA PRO A 138 -2.55 3.58 3.12
C PRO A 138 -1.99 5.01 3.05
N ASP A 139 -2.08 5.76 4.15
CA ASP A 139 -1.64 7.16 4.21
C ASP A 139 -0.20 7.33 4.73
N LEU A 140 0.45 6.20 5.07
CA LEU A 140 1.82 6.15 5.56
C LEU A 140 2.74 5.50 4.52
N ILE A 141 4.02 5.87 4.52
CA ILE A 141 5.05 5.19 3.76
C ILE A 141 6.19 4.81 4.70
N PHE A 142 6.36 3.53 5.02
CA PHE A 142 7.41 3.07 5.93
C PHE A 142 8.58 2.41 5.19
N SER A 143 9.79 2.91 5.42
CA SER A 143 11.02 2.36 4.84
C SER A 143 12.18 2.37 5.83
N ARG A 144 13.09 1.40 5.66
CA ARG A 144 14.39 1.40 6.33
C ARG A 144 15.38 2.14 5.45
N ARG A 145 15.94 3.22 5.98
CA ARG A 145 16.96 4.02 5.32
C ARG A 145 18.32 3.62 5.88
N ARG A 146 19.30 3.44 5.00
CA ARG A 146 20.69 3.29 5.41
C ARG A 146 21.40 4.61 5.14
N SER A 147 21.76 5.34 6.21
CA SER A 147 22.59 6.55 6.07
C SER A 147 23.89 6.23 5.32
N GLN A 148 24.18 6.99 4.26
CA GLN A 148 25.32 6.75 3.39
C GLN A 148 25.99 8.02 2.91
N TRP A 149 27.26 7.84 2.52
CA TRP A 149 28.17 8.89 2.07
C TRP A 149 27.85 9.34 0.64
N TYR A 150 27.16 8.51 -0.15
CA TYR A 150 26.71 8.81 -1.52
C TYR A 150 25.33 8.19 -1.77
N VAL A 151 24.42 8.97 -2.36
CA VAL A 151 23.08 8.52 -2.74
C VAL A 151 23.14 8.00 -4.18
N PRO A 152 22.69 6.77 -4.47
CA PRO A 152 22.62 6.29 -5.85
C PRO A 152 21.67 7.16 -6.66
N ASN A 153 22.07 7.50 -7.89
CA ASN A 153 21.21 8.23 -8.81
C ASN A 153 20.00 7.35 -9.21
N PRO A 154 18.83 7.95 -9.44
CA PRO A 154 17.73 7.26 -10.10
C PRO A 154 18.18 6.67 -11.45
N ILE A 155 17.58 5.53 -11.80
CA ILE A 155 17.76 4.87 -13.09
C ILE A 155 16.95 5.63 -14.13
N ARG A 156 17.62 6.15 -15.15
CA ARG A 156 16.98 6.83 -16.26
C ARG A 156 16.56 5.81 -17.30
N LEU A 157 15.26 5.72 -17.50
CA LEU A 157 14.65 4.92 -18.54
C LEU A 157 14.50 5.75 -19.81
N GLU A 158 14.94 5.20 -20.92
CA GLU A 158 14.76 5.78 -22.25
C GLU A 158 13.27 5.89 -22.62
N ALA A 159 12.96 6.73 -23.60
CA ALA A 159 11.58 6.91 -24.04
C ALA A 159 11.00 5.59 -24.59
N GLY A 160 9.96 5.07 -23.92
CA GLY A 160 9.34 3.80 -24.28
C GLY A 160 10.10 2.55 -23.79
N GLU A 161 11.14 2.72 -22.97
CA GLU A 161 11.84 1.61 -22.35
C GLU A 161 10.96 0.91 -21.30
N LYS A 162 10.93 -0.42 -21.37
CA LYS A 162 10.17 -1.29 -20.48
C LYS A 162 11.02 -1.70 -19.28
N LEU A 163 10.37 -1.87 -18.13
CA LEU A 163 10.98 -2.48 -16.96
C LEU A 163 11.24 -3.98 -17.24
N ARG A 164 12.49 -4.29 -17.63
CA ARG A 164 13.04 -5.66 -17.70
C ARG A 164 13.08 -6.32 -16.32
N ILE A 165 12.35 -7.41 -16.17
CA ILE A 165 12.34 -8.29 -14.99
C ILE A 165 13.11 -9.57 -15.35
N ALA A 166 14.21 -9.82 -14.64
CA ALA A 166 14.90 -11.10 -14.61
C ALA A 166 14.36 -11.95 -13.46
N VAL A 167 13.99 -13.20 -13.74
CA VAL A 167 13.63 -14.16 -12.70
C VAL A 167 14.67 -15.27 -12.69
N ALA A 168 15.32 -15.46 -11.54
CA ALA A 168 16.29 -16.50 -11.30
C ALA A 168 15.81 -17.40 -10.16
N VAL A 169 15.62 -18.67 -10.46
CA VAL A 169 15.22 -19.70 -9.52
C VAL A 169 16.41 -20.64 -9.30
N SER A 170 16.78 -20.83 -8.04
CA SER A 170 17.68 -21.89 -7.62
C SER A 170 16.86 -22.97 -6.93
N ALA A 171 16.78 -24.16 -7.54
CA ALA A 171 15.95 -25.28 -7.09
C ALA A 171 16.77 -26.59 -7.04
N PRO A 172 17.78 -26.67 -6.15
CA PRO A 172 18.60 -27.87 -6.02
C PRO A 172 17.77 -29.06 -5.51
N GLU A 173 17.99 -30.23 -6.09
CA GLU A 173 17.17 -31.44 -5.89
C GLU A 173 17.24 -31.96 -4.44
N ASN A 174 18.32 -31.66 -3.72
CA ASN A 174 18.57 -32.12 -2.36
C ASN A 174 18.02 -31.20 -1.24
N LEU A 175 17.40 -30.05 -1.56
CA LEU A 175 16.83 -29.12 -0.55
C LEU A 175 15.30 -29.05 -0.55
N GLY A 176 14.63 -29.93 -1.28
CA GLY A 176 13.18 -29.93 -1.43
C GLY A 176 12.70 -29.01 -2.56
N PRO A 177 11.39 -29.04 -2.88
CA PRO A 177 10.87 -28.33 -4.04
C PRO A 177 10.80 -26.82 -3.81
N VAL A 178 11.29 -26.06 -4.78
CA VAL A 178 11.05 -24.61 -4.87
C VAL A 178 9.79 -24.36 -5.68
N GLN A 179 8.77 -23.77 -5.05
CA GLN A 179 7.50 -23.47 -5.72
C GLN A 179 7.53 -22.07 -6.32
N TYR A 180 7.67 -21.99 -7.65
CA TYR A 180 7.75 -20.72 -8.37
C TYR A 180 6.73 -20.58 -9.52
N ASP A 181 6.05 -21.66 -9.91
CA ASP A 181 5.13 -21.66 -11.06
C ASP A 181 4.04 -20.58 -10.95
N LYS A 182 3.47 -20.40 -9.76
CA LYS A 182 2.46 -19.38 -9.51
C LYS A 182 3.01 -17.95 -9.50
N VAL A 183 4.29 -17.78 -9.14
CA VAL A 183 4.99 -16.50 -9.30
C VAL A 183 5.11 -16.18 -10.78
N LEU A 184 5.60 -17.13 -11.58
CA LEU A 184 5.77 -16.96 -13.02
C LEU A 184 4.44 -16.70 -13.72
N GLU A 185 3.39 -17.47 -13.41
CA GLU A 185 2.04 -17.26 -13.96
C GLU A 185 1.54 -15.83 -13.65
N GLY A 186 1.78 -15.35 -12.43
CA GLY A 186 1.42 -13.99 -12.03
C GLY A 186 2.20 -12.93 -12.81
N LEU A 187 3.50 -13.11 -12.99
CA LEU A 187 4.36 -12.18 -13.74
C LEU A 187 4.04 -12.18 -15.23
N GLN A 188 3.74 -13.34 -15.82
CA GLN A 188 3.27 -13.44 -17.19
C GLN A 188 1.97 -12.66 -17.39
N LYS A 189 0.98 -12.86 -16.50
CA LYS A 189 -0.28 -12.08 -16.53
C LYS A 189 -0.05 -10.59 -16.34
N LEU A 190 0.92 -10.19 -15.52
CA LEU A 190 1.29 -8.79 -15.34
C LEU A 190 1.79 -8.18 -16.67
N VAL A 191 2.73 -8.88 -17.34
CA VAL A 191 3.30 -8.44 -18.62
C VAL A 191 2.23 -8.44 -19.72
N GLU A 192 1.34 -9.43 -19.77
CA GLU A 192 0.22 -9.48 -20.71
C GLU A 192 -0.75 -8.30 -20.54
N LYS A 193 -1.02 -7.90 -19.27
CA LYS A 193 -1.89 -6.76 -18.97
C LYS A 193 -1.20 -5.41 -19.18
N GLN A 194 0.12 -5.36 -19.11
CA GLN A 194 0.91 -4.13 -19.19
C GLN A 194 2.13 -4.30 -20.12
N PRO A 195 1.92 -4.67 -21.40
CA PRO A 195 3.01 -5.05 -22.31
C PRO A 195 3.92 -3.88 -22.69
N ASP A 196 3.45 -2.64 -22.50
CA ASP A 196 4.21 -1.41 -22.76
C ASP A 196 5.05 -0.98 -21.54
N GLN A 197 4.82 -1.58 -20.37
CA GLN A 197 5.55 -1.23 -19.13
C GLN A 197 6.56 -2.28 -18.72
N PHE A 198 6.29 -3.56 -18.95
CA PHE A 198 7.16 -4.65 -18.51
C PHE A 198 7.66 -5.52 -19.65
N GLU A 199 8.85 -6.07 -19.44
CA GLU A 199 9.41 -7.15 -20.23
C GLU A 199 9.91 -8.24 -19.27
N LEU A 200 9.46 -9.47 -19.46
CA LEU A 200 10.01 -10.61 -18.73
C LEU A 200 11.15 -11.21 -19.54
N LEU A 201 12.36 -11.18 -19.00
CA LEU A 201 13.51 -11.86 -19.60
C LEU A 201 13.34 -13.39 -19.47
N PRO A 202 14.10 -14.20 -20.25
CA PRO A 202 14.05 -15.65 -20.13
C PRO A 202 14.29 -16.10 -18.70
N VAL A 203 13.37 -16.91 -18.18
CA VAL A 203 13.42 -17.40 -16.80
C VAL A 203 14.55 -18.40 -16.65
N LEU A 204 15.42 -18.15 -15.68
CA LEU A 204 16.47 -19.08 -15.27
C LEU A 204 15.93 -19.99 -14.17
N THR A 205 15.79 -21.29 -14.42
CA THR A 205 15.19 -22.24 -13.47
C THR A 205 16.20 -23.06 -12.66
N LYS A 206 17.48 -23.01 -13.04
CA LYS A 206 18.62 -23.65 -12.36
C LYS A 206 19.74 -22.62 -12.20
N ALA A 207 19.54 -21.67 -11.30
CA ALA A 207 20.49 -20.58 -11.11
C ALA A 207 21.78 -21.07 -10.45
N ASN A 208 22.90 -20.75 -11.07
CA ASN A 208 24.25 -20.84 -10.53
C ASN A 208 24.99 -19.52 -10.77
N ALA A 209 26.24 -19.40 -10.30
CA ALA A 209 27.00 -18.15 -10.40
C ALA A 209 27.17 -17.68 -11.86
N LEU A 210 27.49 -18.59 -12.79
CA LEU A 210 27.70 -18.26 -14.19
C LEU A 210 26.39 -17.93 -14.90
N SER A 211 25.35 -18.75 -14.71
CA SER A 211 24.05 -18.51 -15.36
C SER A 211 23.35 -17.25 -14.83
N LEU A 212 23.58 -16.90 -13.56
CA LEU A 212 23.13 -15.62 -13.01
C LEU A 212 23.89 -14.44 -13.63
N ASP A 213 25.22 -14.52 -13.78
CA ASP A 213 26.02 -13.48 -14.44
C ASP A 213 25.56 -13.26 -15.90
N ASP A 214 25.34 -14.34 -16.65
CA ASP A 214 24.81 -14.30 -18.03
C ASP A 214 23.41 -13.65 -18.10
N LEU A 215 22.55 -13.90 -17.11
CA LEU A 215 21.23 -13.28 -17.02
C LEU A 215 21.35 -11.78 -16.70
N LEU A 216 22.24 -11.41 -15.78
CA LEU A 216 22.50 -10.03 -15.39
C LEU A 216 23.15 -9.21 -16.51
N ALA A 217 23.94 -9.84 -17.37
CA ALA A 217 24.52 -9.21 -18.58
C ALA A 217 23.46 -8.73 -19.59
N ARG A 218 22.19 -9.15 -19.41
CA ARG A 218 21.04 -8.64 -20.18
C ARG A 218 20.45 -7.34 -19.59
N ASP A 219 21.15 -6.74 -18.64
CA ASP A 219 20.83 -5.46 -18.01
C ASP A 219 19.39 -5.37 -17.45
N PRO A 220 18.96 -6.31 -16.58
CA PRO A 220 17.63 -6.22 -15.98
C PRO A 220 17.52 -5.04 -15.01
N HIS A 221 16.38 -4.35 -15.04
CA HIS A 221 16.05 -3.34 -14.02
C HIS A 221 15.72 -3.97 -12.67
N ILE A 222 15.14 -5.17 -12.71
CA ILE A 222 14.67 -5.91 -11.53
C ILE A 222 15.21 -7.34 -11.61
N LEU A 223 15.90 -7.79 -10.56
CA LEU A 223 16.20 -9.20 -10.33
C LEU A 223 15.26 -9.76 -9.27
N HIS A 224 14.45 -10.76 -9.61
CA HIS A 224 13.65 -11.54 -8.66
C HIS A 224 14.31 -12.91 -8.47
N PHE A 225 14.98 -13.09 -7.33
CA PHE A 225 15.64 -14.34 -6.96
C PHE A 225 14.74 -15.18 -6.05
N ILE A 226 14.55 -16.46 -6.39
CA ILE A 226 13.75 -17.43 -5.64
C ILE A 226 14.62 -18.63 -5.32
N GLY A 227 14.73 -19.01 -4.04
CA GLY A 227 15.52 -20.18 -3.66
C GLY A 227 15.59 -20.45 -2.17
N HIS A 228 16.66 -21.11 -1.75
CA HIS A 228 16.91 -21.48 -0.36
C HIS A 228 18.09 -20.72 0.24
N GLY A 229 18.02 -20.52 1.55
CA GLY A 229 19.09 -19.90 2.34
C GLY A 229 19.34 -20.69 3.63
N ARG A 230 20.49 -20.45 4.25
CA ARG A 230 20.77 -20.94 5.61
C ARG A 230 21.68 -19.97 6.35
N LEU A 231 21.58 -19.96 7.67
CA LEU A 231 22.58 -19.34 8.52
C LEU A 231 23.67 -20.36 8.84
N GLN A 232 24.93 -20.02 8.58
CA GLN A 232 26.08 -20.80 9.03
C GLN A 232 26.64 -20.17 10.30
N ALA A 233 26.52 -20.88 11.42
CA ALA A 233 27.19 -20.48 12.65
C ALA A 233 28.68 -20.85 12.57
N ASP A 234 29.57 -19.87 12.65
CA ASP A 234 31.00 -20.11 12.87
C ASP A 234 31.37 -19.70 14.30
N GLY A 235 31.32 -20.68 15.22
CA GLY A 235 32.12 -20.83 16.45
C GLY A 235 32.22 -19.71 17.51
N ASN A 236 31.90 -18.46 17.18
CA ASN A 236 31.90 -17.23 18.00
C ASN A 236 31.55 -15.96 17.18
N GLN A 237 31.23 -16.06 15.88
CA GLN A 237 30.76 -14.95 15.04
C GLN A 237 29.22 -14.97 14.88
N LEU A 238 28.65 -13.80 14.54
CA LEU A 238 27.27 -13.72 14.04
C LEU A 238 27.14 -14.70 12.86
N ALA A 239 26.06 -15.47 12.82
CA ALA A 239 25.88 -16.47 11.77
C ALA A 239 25.79 -15.80 10.40
N ASP A 240 26.66 -16.19 9.47
CA ASP A 240 26.69 -15.64 8.12
C ASP A 240 25.61 -16.29 7.25
N GLY A 241 24.87 -15.47 6.51
CA GLY A 241 23.87 -15.93 5.57
C GLY A 241 24.51 -16.57 4.34
N GLN A 242 23.99 -17.72 3.91
CA GLN A 242 24.35 -18.39 2.67
C GLN A 242 23.12 -18.58 1.78
N ILE A 243 23.33 -18.54 0.47
CA ILE A 243 22.35 -18.83 -0.56
C ILE A 243 22.73 -20.12 -1.25
N ALA A 244 21.75 -20.99 -1.52
CA ALA A 244 21.98 -22.18 -2.34
C ALA A 244 21.84 -21.84 -3.81
N PHE A 245 22.89 -22.07 -4.60
CA PHE A 245 22.81 -22.24 -6.04
C PHE A 245 22.55 -23.70 -6.41
N THR A 246 22.16 -23.93 -7.66
CA THR A 246 21.98 -25.27 -8.22
C THR A 246 23.21 -25.63 -9.02
N ASP A 247 23.96 -26.65 -8.59
CA ASP A 247 25.10 -27.17 -9.33
C ASP A 247 24.63 -27.76 -10.67
N ASP A 248 25.29 -27.39 -11.77
CA ASP A 248 24.87 -27.80 -13.13
C ASP A 248 25.11 -29.28 -13.41
N MET A 249 26.08 -29.90 -12.74
CA MET A 249 26.51 -31.27 -13.01
C MET A 249 25.67 -32.29 -12.26
N PHE A 250 25.36 -32.02 -11.00
CA PHE A 250 24.70 -32.94 -10.07
C PHE A 250 23.30 -32.47 -9.65
N GLY A 251 22.92 -31.22 -9.93
CA GLY A 251 21.64 -30.66 -9.51
C GLY A 251 21.54 -30.43 -7.99
N GLU A 252 22.65 -30.53 -7.27
CA GLU A 252 22.70 -30.37 -5.81
C GLU A 252 22.95 -28.92 -5.40
N ALA A 253 22.71 -28.62 -4.13
CA ALA A 253 22.96 -27.29 -3.58
C ALA A 253 24.45 -26.95 -3.49
N GLU A 254 24.84 -25.89 -4.19
CA GLU A 254 26.11 -25.20 -3.99
C GLU A 254 25.89 -23.99 -3.07
N TRP A 255 26.37 -24.06 -1.83
CA TRP A 255 26.19 -22.98 -0.87
C TRP A 255 27.23 -21.89 -1.06
N VAL A 256 26.78 -20.67 -1.38
CA VAL A 256 27.62 -19.49 -1.50
C VAL A 256 27.39 -18.51 -0.36
N SER A 257 28.44 -17.76 0.01
CA SER A 257 28.37 -16.73 1.04
C SER A 257 27.56 -15.52 0.59
N ALA A 258 27.02 -14.77 1.56
CA ALA A 258 26.34 -13.50 1.29
C ALA A 258 27.23 -12.51 0.54
N ASP A 259 28.53 -12.45 0.86
CA ASP A 259 29.48 -11.57 0.19
C ASP A 259 29.68 -12.00 -1.27
N PHE A 260 29.89 -13.30 -1.53
CA PHE A 260 30.03 -13.80 -2.89
C PHE A 260 28.78 -13.52 -3.74
N PHE A 261 27.58 -13.82 -3.21
CA PHE A 261 26.32 -13.54 -3.92
C PHE A 261 26.15 -12.06 -4.21
N ALA A 262 26.45 -11.19 -3.24
CA ALA A 262 26.37 -9.75 -3.40
C ALA A 262 27.39 -9.24 -4.44
N ASP A 263 28.60 -9.80 -4.45
CA ASP A 263 29.67 -9.42 -5.40
C ASP A 263 29.32 -9.77 -6.86
N LEU A 264 28.53 -10.81 -7.12
CA LEU A 264 28.02 -11.11 -8.48
C LEU A 264 27.22 -9.94 -9.07
N LEU A 265 26.58 -9.13 -8.22
CA LEU A 265 25.77 -7.99 -8.64
C LEU A 265 26.62 -6.73 -8.90
N ASN A 266 27.94 -6.75 -8.69
CA ASN A 266 28.79 -5.58 -8.89
C ASN A 266 29.07 -5.26 -10.35
N THR A 267 29.15 -6.28 -11.20
CA THR A 267 29.38 -6.11 -12.65
C THR A 267 28.15 -5.49 -13.31
N HIS A 268 26.97 -6.01 -12.96
CA HIS A 268 25.68 -5.62 -13.50
C HIS A 268 24.71 -5.38 -12.34
N ARG A 269 24.29 -4.12 -12.18
CA ARG A 269 23.55 -3.65 -10.99
C ARG A 269 22.08 -3.42 -11.31
N PRO A 270 21.18 -4.39 -11.05
CA PRO A 270 19.75 -4.11 -11.13
C PRO A 270 19.36 -3.01 -10.12
N GLY A 271 18.35 -2.21 -10.46
CA GLY A 271 17.82 -1.19 -9.57
C GLY A 271 17.12 -1.76 -8.35
N VAL A 272 16.46 -2.90 -8.56
CA VAL A 272 15.73 -3.63 -7.51
C VAL A 272 16.18 -5.08 -7.49
N VAL A 273 16.50 -5.59 -6.31
CA VAL A 273 16.67 -7.03 -6.07
C VAL A 273 15.57 -7.49 -5.11
N LEU A 274 14.71 -8.40 -5.55
CA LEU A 274 13.70 -9.05 -4.70
C LEU A 274 14.17 -10.46 -4.36
N MET A 275 14.43 -10.69 -3.08
CA MET A 275 14.90 -11.94 -2.51
C MET A 275 13.73 -12.69 -1.86
N GLN A 276 13.29 -13.78 -2.48
CA GLN A 276 12.20 -14.62 -2.00
C GLN A 276 12.73 -15.99 -1.55
N ALA A 277 12.65 -16.26 -0.23
CA ALA A 277 12.87 -17.60 0.30
C ALA A 277 11.63 -18.48 0.04
N CYS A 278 11.83 -19.74 -0.33
CA CYS A 278 10.74 -20.69 -0.55
C CYS A 278 10.14 -21.23 0.77
N GLU A 279 8.81 -21.47 0.78
CA GLU A 279 7.96 -22.07 1.84
C GLU A 279 8.39 -23.49 2.31
N GLY A 280 9.53 -24.01 1.83
CA GLY A 280 10.08 -25.32 2.24
C GLY A 280 11.52 -25.24 2.74
N GLY A 281 12.07 -24.02 2.89
CA GLY A 281 13.40 -23.81 3.44
C GLY A 281 13.44 -24.04 4.95
N MET A 282 14.63 -24.23 5.50
CA MET A 282 14.80 -24.18 6.96
C MET A 282 14.38 -22.81 7.49
N ALA A 283 13.86 -22.69 8.72
CA ALA A 283 13.50 -21.40 9.34
C ALA A 283 14.66 -20.36 9.33
N SER A 284 15.91 -20.83 9.23
CA SER A 284 17.10 -19.99 9.05
C SER A 284 17.23 -19.35 7.67
N ALA A 285 16.42 -19.74 6.68
CA ALA A 285 16.48 -19.26 5.31
C ALA A 285 16.07 -17.79 5.19
N SER A 286 14.95 -17.38 5.80
CA SER A 286 14.49 -15.99 5.77
C SER A 286 15.47 -15.04 6.49
N GLN A 287 16.05 -15.50 7.61
CA GLN A 287 17.10 -14.76 8.30
C GLN A 287 18.38 -14.63 7.45
N ALA A 288 18.77 -15.71 6.75
CA ALA A 288 19.88 -15.66 5.80
C ALA A 288 19.62 -14.67 4.66
N PHE A 289 18.40 -14.63 4.12
CA PHE A 289 18.01 -13.71 3.04
C PHE A 289 18.05 -12.25 3.50
N VAL A 290 17.64 -11.94 4.73
CA VAL A 290 17.78 -10.59 5.30
C VAL A 290 19.26 -10.22 5.49
N GLY A 291 20.09 -11.15 5.97
CA GLY A 291 21.54 -10.95 6.07
C GLY A 291 22.18 -10.68 4.71
N VAL A 292 21.83 -11.48 3.70
CA VAL A 292 22.28 -11.31 2.32
C VAL A 292 21.79 -9.99 1.74
N ALA A 293 20.53 -9.60 1.97
CA ALA A 293 20.00 -8.32 1.53
C ALA A 293 20.79 -7.14 2.12
N SER A 294 21.17 -7.21 3.40
CA SER A 294 22.02 -6.19 4.01
C SER A 294 23.38 -6.06 3.31
N ARG A 295 23.97 -7.16 2.81
CA ARG A 295 25.19 -7.16 1.99
C ARG A 295 24.98 -6.62 0.59
N ILE A 296 23.91 -7.05 -0.10
CA ILE A 296 23.57 -6.56 -1.45
C ILE A 296 23.41 -5.04 -1.46
N VAL A 297 22.73 -4.49 -0.46
CA VAL A 297 22.57 -3.03 -0.32
C VAL A 297 23.94 -2.35 -0.20
N GLN A 298 24.94 -2.97 0.43
CA GLN A 298 26.29 -2.38 0.53
C GLN A 298 26.99 -2.28 -0.84
N GLN A 299 26.64 -3.14 -1.81
CA GLN A 299 27.20 -3.20 -3.18
C GLN A 299 26.63 -2.13 -4.14
N ASN A 300 26.04 -1.07 -3.60
CA ASN A 300 25.44 0.02 -4.39
C ASN A 300 24.22 -0.39 -5.23
N ILE A 301 23.52 -1.45 -4.81
CA ILE A 301 22.18 -1.74 -5.28
C ILE A 301 21.19 -0.77 -4.59
N PRO A 302 20.40 0.01 -5.35
CA PRO A 302 19.54 1.06 -4.79
C PRO A 302 18.46 0.54 -3.84
N VAL A 303 17.86 -0.61 -4.19
CA VAL A 303 16.74 -1.19 -3.47
C VAL A 303 16.88 -2.70 -3.37
N VAL A 304 16.70 -3.23 -2.17
CA VAL A 304 16.55 -4.67 -1.94
C VAL A 304 15.30 -4.94 -1.12
N VAL A 305 14.48 -5.88 -1.58
CA VAL A 305 13.35 -6.41 -0.83
C VAL A 305 13.68 -7.84 -0.38
N ALA A 306 13.51 -8.14 0.90
CA ALA A 306 13.73 -9.49 1.43
C ALA A 306 12.61 -9.88 2.40
N MET A 307 12.28 -11.18 2.42
CA MET A 307 11.30 -11.74 3.34
C MET A 307 11.98 -12.10 4.67
N GLN A 308 11.62 -11.44 5.77
CA GLN A 308 12.26 -11.67 7.08
C GLN A 308 11.75 -12.87 7.87
N TYR A 309 10.59 -13.41 7.50
CA TYR A 309 10.02 -14.64 8.03
C TYR A 309 9.69 -15.62 6.92
N GLU A 310 9.48 -16.87 7.28
CA GLU A 310 8.86 -17.82 6.37
C GLU A 310 7.42 -17.37 6.11
N VAL A 311 7.02 -17.38 4.84
CA VAL A 311 5.67 -17.02 4.40
C VAL A 311 5.22 -17.99 3.32
N SER A 312 3.90 -18.15 3.21
CA SER A 312 3.35 -18.90 2.10
C SER A 312 3.76 -18.29 0.76
N ASN A 313 3.93 -19.14 -0.26
CA ASN A 313 4.20 -18.67 -1.62
C ASN A 313 3.11 -17.70 -2.08
N MET A 314 1.86 -17.92 -1.67
CA MET A 314 0.74 -17.02 -1.98
C MET A 314 0.94 -15.62 -1.39
N THR A 315 1.46 -15.51 -0.16
CA THR A 315 1.80 -14.23 0.48
C THR A 315 2.91 -13.53 -0.30
N ALA A 316 4.00 -14.24 -0.65
CA ALA A 316 5.11 -13.68 -1.42
C ALA A 316 4.67 -13.20 -2.82
N ILE A 317 3.86 -14.00 -3.53
CA ILE A 317 3.29 -13.65 -4.83
C ILE A 317 2.42 -12.41 -4.72
N ARG A 318 1.51 -12.35 -3.74
CA ARG A 318 0.60 -11.22 -3.57
C ARG A 318 1.36 -9.93 -3.33
N PHE A 319 2.40 -9.97 -2.50
CA PHE A 319 3.29 -8.85 -2.31
C PHE A 319 3.98 -8.46 -3.63
N ALA A 320 4.66 -9.41 -4.29
CA ALA A 320 5.46 -9.13 -5.49
C ALA A 320 4.62 -8.56 -6.63
N LEU A 321 3.45 -9.14 -6.91
CA LEU A 321 2.55 -8.65 -7.96
C LEU A 321 2.07 -7.23 -7.67
N LYS A 322 1.64 -6.95 -6.43
CA LYS A 322 1.20 -5.60 -6.09
C LYS A 322 2.37 -4.61 -6.14
N PHE A 323 3.55 -5.01 -5.67
CA PHE A 323 4.77 -4.21 -5.72
C PHE A 323 5.13 -3.85 -7.17
N TYR A 324 5.17 -4.81 -8.09
CA TYR A 324 5.46 -4.54 -9.50
C TYR A 324 4.38 -3.68 -10.16
N GLN A 325 3.08 -3.93 -9.89
CA GLN A 325 2.01 -3.07 -10.40
C GLN A 325 2.18 -1.59 -10.00
N GLU A 326 2.61 -1.33 -8.77
CA GLU A 326 2.89 0.02 -8.27
C GLU A 326 4.11 0.64 -8.96
N LEU A 327 5.17 -0.14 -9.21
CA LEU A 327 6.32 0.34 -10.00
C LEU A 327 5.93 0.69 -11.43
N ALA A 328 5.05 -0.10 -12.07
CA ALA A 328 4.49 0.22 -13.39
C ALA A 328 3.67 1.51 -13.37
N ALA A 329 2.96 1.76 -12.28
CA ALA A 329 2.22 3.00 -12.04
C ALA A 329 3.13 4.19 -11.71
N LYS A 330 4.46 4.00 -11.73
CA LYS A 330 5.48 5.00 -11.40
C LYS A 330 5.38 5.49 -9.96
N SER A 331 4.83 4.65 -9.08
CA SER A 331 4.85 4.89 -7.64
C SER A 331 6.30 4.79 -7.13
N PRO A 332 6.70 5.64 -6.16
CA PRO A 332 7.94 5.43 -5.42
C PRO A 332 8.04 4.00 -4.87
N VAL A 333 9.25 3.44 -4.86
CA VAL A 333 9.49 2.05 -4.47
C VAL A 333 9.13 1.75 -3.01
N ASP A 334 9.26 2.73 -2.12
CA ASP A 334 8.82 2.65 -0.73
C ASP A 334 7.29 2.60 -0.60
N SER A 335 6.59 3.36 -1.44
CA SER A 335 5.13 3.32 -1.56
C SER A 335 4.67 2.01 -2.19
N ALA A 336 5.39 1.48 -3.19
CA ALA A 336 5.12 0.17 -3.77
C ALA A 336 5.24 -0.95 -2.72
N ALA A 337 6.27 -0.90 -1.87
CA ALA A 337 6.43 -1.87 -0.78
C ALA A 337 5.31 -1.73 0.26
N GLN A 338 4.96 -0.50 0.65
CA GLN A 338 3.84 -0.25 1.56
C GLN A 338 2.52 -0.83 1.02
N ASN A 339 2.22 -0.59 -0.25
CA ASN A 339 1.01 -1.10 -0.91
C ASN A 339 1.03 -2.62 -1.07
N GLY A 340 2.21 -3.22 -1.29
CA GLY A 340 2.41 -4.67 -1.28
C GLY A 340 2.09 -5.28 0.09
N ARG A 341 2.64 -4.71 1.18
CA ARG A 341 2.32 -5.14 2.56
C ARG A 341 0.83 -5.00 2.84
N ARG A 342 0.22 -3.89 2.41
CA ARG A 342 -1.22 -3.66 2.54
C ARG A 342 -2.06 -4.74 1.84
N ALA A 343 -1.69 -5.14 0.62
CA ALA A 343 -2.39 -6.20 -0.10
C ALA A 343 -2.31 -7.54 0.64
N VAL A 344 -1.16 -7.87 1.23
CA VAL A 344 -1.03 -9.04 2.11
C VAL A 344 -1.93 -8.92 3.33
N ALA A 345 -1.89 -7.78 4.02
CA ALA A 345 -2.65 -7.55 5.25
C ALA A 345 -4.17 -7.68 5.04
N LEU A 346 -4.69 -7.13 3.95
CA LEU A 346 -6.10 -7.24 3.59
C LEU A 346 -6.51 -8.70 3.32
N ALA A 347 -5.68 -9.44 2.59
CA ALA A 347 -5.99 -10.81 2.24
C ALA A 347 -5.90 -11.77 3.44
N THR A 348 -5.09 -11.45 4.46
CA THR A 348 -5.01 -12.21 5.71
C THR A 348 -5.88 -11.63 6.82
N GLN A 349 -6.62 -10.55 6.55
CA GLN A 349 -7.44 -9.82 7.54
C GLN A 349 -6.66 -9.39 8.78
N TYR A 350 -5.35 -9.11 8.65
CA TYR A 350 -4.45 -8.80 9.77
C TYR A 350 -4.32 -9.90 10.85
N LYS A 351 -4.84 -11.11 10.61
CA LYS A 351 -4.78 -12.25 11.55
C LYS A 351 -3.41 -12.91 11.63
N ARG A 352 -2.55 -12.57 10.68
CA ARG A 352 -1.21 -13.14 10.56
C ARG A 352 -0.19 -12.05 10.40
N ARG A 353 1.01 -12.41 10.83
CA ARG A 353 2.20 -11.58 10.78
C ARG A 353 2.71 -11.35 9.33
N ASP A 354 2.24 -12.16 8.39
CA ASP A 354 2.60 -12.19 6.97
C ASP A 354 2.85 -10.83 6.33
N PHE A 355 2.01 -9.83 6.60
CA PHE A 355 2.08 -8.52 5.95
C PHE A 355 3.35 -7.74 6.23
N ALA A 356 3.99 -7.97 7.37
CA ALA A 356 5.22 -7.28 7.75
C ALA A 356 6.47 -8.13 7.50
N THR A 357 6.33 -9.29 6.85
CA THR A 357 7.44 -10.10 6.36
C THR A 357 8.30 -9.39 5.30
N PRO A 358 7.74 -8.68 4.31
CA PRO A 358 8.55 -8.01 3.30
C PRO A 358 9.25 -6.79 3.88
N VAL A 359 10.58 -6.84 3.98
CA VAL A 359 11.44 -5.74 4.41
C VAL A 359 12.01 -5.05 3.19
N LEU A 360 11.99 -3.72 3.21
CA LEU A 360 12.57 -2.89 2.16
C LEU A 360 13.82 -2.21 2.71
N PHE A 361 14.96 -2.50 2.10
CA PHE A 361 16.20 -1.76 2.29
C PHE A 361 16.38 -0.79 1.14
N MET A 362 16.47 0.50 1.45
CA MET A 362 16.49 1.56 0.46
C MET A 362 17.68 2.51 0.66
N ARG A 363 18.34 2.85 -0.45
CA ARG A 363 19.42 3.85 -0.51
C ARG A 363 19.03 5.14 -1.23
N VAL A 364 17.94 5.13 -2.02
CA VAL A 364 17.42 6.33 -2.71
C VAL A 364 16.71 7.27 -1.73
N GLU A 365 16.74 8.58 -1.99
CA GLU A 365 16.25 9.60 -1.03
C GLU A 365 14.74 9.54 -0.81
N ASP A 366 13.96 9.41 -1.89
CA ASP A 366 12.51 9.58 -1.86
C ASP A 366 11.75 8.43 -2.53
N GLY A 367 12.42 7.30 -2.74
CA GLY A 367 11.87 6.13 -3.38
C GLY A 367 11.66 6.25 -4.89
N GLN A 368 11.90 7.42 -5.51
CA GLN A 368 11.81 7.58 -6.95
C GLN A 368 13.04 6.96 -7.62
N LEU A 369 12.93 5.67 -7.91
CA LEU A 369 14.03 4.90 -8.49
C LEU A 369 14.10 5.03 -10.01
N PHE A 370 12.96 5.11 -10.71
CA PHE A 370 12.90 5.10 -12.17
C PHE A 370 12.46 6.46 -12.71
N GLU A 371 13.36 7.17 -13.37
CA GLU A 371 13.10 8.43 -14.08
C GLU A 371 12.80 8.14 -15.56
N HIS A 372 11.59 8.42 -16.01
CA HIS A 372 11.24 8.24 -17.43
C HIS A 372 11.58 9.51 -18.25
N ALA A 373 12.33 9.35 -19.34
CA ALA A 373 12.64 10.43 -20.27
C ALA A 373 11.34 11.06 -20.82
N GLY A 374 11.14 12.35 -20.53
CA GLY A 374 9.91 13.10 -20.84
C GLY A 374 9.49 14.09 -19.74
N ALA A 375 10.03 13.93 -18.53
CA ALA A 375 9.88 14.89 -17.43
C ALA A 375 11.13 15.78 -17.31
N VAL A 376 11.34 16.70 -18.26
CA VAL A 376 12.30 17.78 -18.04
C VAL A 376 11.66 18.80 -17.11
N ALA A 377 11.80 18.61 -15.81
CA ALA A 377 11.64 19.70 -14.86
C ALA A 377 12.87 20.61 -15.01
N GLN A 378 12.66 21.78 -15.61
CA GLN A 378 13.64 22.87 -15.61
C GLN A 378 14.05 23.16 -14.16
N GLN A 379 15.33 22.98 -13.84
CA GLN A 379 15.91 23.51 -12.60
C GLN A 379 15.86 25.05 -12.69
N PRO A 380 15.32 25.78 -11.70
CA PRO A 380 15.44 27.22 -11.68
C PRO A 380 16.88 27.61 -11.35
N GLU A 381 17.49 28.40 -12.23
CA GLU A 381 18.72 29.15 -11.95
C GLU A 381 18.54 30.05 -10.70
N PRO A 382 19.61 30.31 -9.91
CA PRO A 382 19.49 31.08 -8.67
C PRO A 382 19.30 32.58 -8.98
N ALA A 383 18.09 33.09 -8.75
CA ALA A 383 17.79 34.51 -8.86
C ALA A 383 18.27 35.30 -7.63
N GLN A 384 19.01 36.38 -7.91
CA GLN A 384 19.49 37.39 -6.95
C GLN A 384 18.31 38.18 -6.34
N GLN A 385 18.44 38.54 -5.06
CA GLN A 385 17.44 39.27 -4.27
C GLN A 385 17.56 40.80 -4.46
N GLU A 386 16.42 41.48 -4.62
CA GLU A 386 16.16 42.85 -4.11
C GLU A 386 14.63 43.14 -4.09
N PRO A 387 14.10 44.17 -3.38
CA PRO A 387 13.20 43.94 -2.24
C PRO A 387 11.72 44.39 -2.40
N ALA A 388 10.88 43.67 -1.63
CA ALA A 388 9.57 43.98 -1.03
C ALA A 388 8.59 44.97 -1.71
N GLN A 389 7.43 44.44 -2.15
CA GLN A 389 6.12 45.09 -2.02
C GLN A 389 5.03 44.05 -1.66
N GLN A 390 4.22 44.34 -0.64
CA GLN A 390 3.07 43.53 -0.21
C GLN A 390 1.85 43.75 -1.12
N PRO A 391 1.05 42.70 -1.41
CA PRO A 391 -0.32 42.86 -1.91
C PRO A 391 -1.40 42.43 -0.88
N PRO A 392 -2.66 42.88 -1.07
CA PRO A 392 -3.76 42.74 -0.11
C PRO A 392 -4.51 41.39 -0.19
N LYS A 393 -5.33 41.16 0.84
CA LYS A 393 -6.06 39.91 1.15
C LYS A 393 -7.26 39.57 0.24
N ALA A 394 -7.41 38.24 0.07
CA ALA A 394 -8.60 37.36 0.05
C ALA A 394 -9.68 37.50 -1.04
N ASP A 395 -9.95 36.37 -1.74
CA ASP A 395 -11.22 35.62 -1.57
C ASP A 395 -11.19 34.19 -2.16
N ASN A 396 -12.05 33.33 -1.60
CA ASN A 396 -12.12 31.85 -1.69
C ASN A 396 -12.69 31.28 -3.01
N ALA A 397 -12.36 30.01 -3.32
CA ALA A 397 -13.33 28.91 -3.54
C ALA A 397 -12.67 27.53 -3.80
N ASN A 398 -13.25 26.50 -3.18
CA ASN A 398 -12.91 25.07 -3.13
C ASN A 398 -13.10 24.30 -4.46
N ASN A 399 -12.36 23.18 -4.62
CA ASN A 399 -12.96 21.89 -5.01
C ASN A 399 -12.08 20.65 -4.69
N SER A 400 -12.76 19.52 -4.47
CA SER A 400 -12.41 18.12 -4.79
C SER A 400 -12.08 17.06 -3.70
N ASN A 401 -12.79 15.92 -3.88
CA ASN A 401 -12.55 14.50 -3.54
C ASN A 401 -12.70 13.95 -2.10
N ILE A 402 -13.68 13.04 -1.94
CA ILE A 402 -13.92 12.24 -0.74
C ILE A 402 -13.84 10.72 -1.09
N PRO A 403 -13.06 9.89 -0.37
CA PRO A 403 -12.83 8.46 -0.65
C PRO A 403 -13.94 7.50 -0.17
N MET A 404 -14.00 6.29 -0.74
CA MET A 404 -15.06 5.26 -0.66
C MET A 404 -15.48 4.80 0.76
N ALA A 405 -14.60 4.88 1.78
CA ALA A 405 -14.98 4.68 3.19
C ALA A 405 -16.02 5.72 3.68
N ALA A 406 -16.07 6.88 3.05
CA ALA A 406 -17.07 7.91 3.30
C ALA A 406 -18.46 7.55 2.76
N GLN A 407 -18.59 6.54 1.89
CA GLN A 407 -19.87 6.16 1.28
C GLN A 407 -20.70 5.19 2.14
N ALA A 408 -20.07 4.19 2.79
CA ALA A 408 -20.73 3.45 3.88
C ALA A 408 -21.07 4.38 5.07
N THR A 409 -20.26 5.43 5.25
CA THR A 409 -20.50 6.53 6.18
C THR A 409 -21.69 7.41 5.78
N ALA A 410 -22.12 7.39 4.51
CA ALA A 410 -23.22 8.21 4.01
C ALA A 410 -24.60 7.60 4.28
N ILE A 411 -24.78 6.27 4.16
CA ILE A 411 -26.11 5.64 4.25
C ILE A 411 -26.68 5.66 5.66
N TYR A 412 -25.92 5.23 6.67
CA TYR A 412 -26.43 5.28 8.05
C TYR A 412 -26.62 6.73 8.51
N LYS A 413 -25.86 7.70 7.96
CA LYS A 413 -26.09 9.13 8.21
C LYS A 413 -27.37 9.64 7.57
N ILE A 414 -27.72 9.18 6.37
CA ILE A 414 -29.01 9.46 5.73
C ILE A 414 -30.15 8.88 6.57
N ILE A 415 -30.05 7.62 6.98
CA ILE A 415 -31.05 6.98 7.87
C ILE A 415 -31.14 7.73 9.22
N SER A 416 -30.01 8.04 9.86
CA SER A 416 -29.99 8.78 11.12
C SER A 416 -30.52 10.21 11.01
N ALA A 417 -30.37 10.85 9.86
CA ALA A 417 -30.87 12.20 9.60
C ALA A 417 -32.37 12.18 9.30
N SER A 418 -32.87 11.16 8.61
CA SER A 418 -34.26 11.04 8.17
C SER A 418 -35.23 10.52 9.23
N PHE A 419 -34.73 9.86 10.27
CA PHE A 419 -35.55 9.19 11.29
C PHE A 419 -35.26 9.67 12.72
N SER A 420 -36.30 9.73 13.55
CA SER A 420 -36.21 9.97 15.01
C SER A 420 -35.68 8.72 15.72
N LYS A 421 -35.45 8.75 17.04
CA LYS A 421 -35.07 7.53 17.78
C LYS A 421 -36.24 6.55 17.87
N GLU A 422 -37.46 7.08 17.96
CA GLU A 422 -38.70 6.32 18.08
C GLU A 422 -39.03 5.57 16.78
N ASP A 423 -38.69 6.17 15.62
CA ASP A 423 -38.89 5.58 14.30
C ASP A 423 -38.06 4.29 14.07
N PHE A 424 -36.97 4.07 14.83
CA PHE A 424 -36.14 2.87 14.69
C PHE A 424 -36.86 1.58 15.09
N ILE A 425 -37.86 1.67 15.98
CA ILE A 425 -38.70 0.53 16.37
C ILE A 425 -39.50 0.04 15.15
N ASP A 426 -40.06 0.97 14.39
CA ASP A 426 -40.84 0.68 13.19
C ASP A 426 -39.96 0.23 12.02
N LEU A 427 -38.70 0.67 11.96
CA LEU A 427 -37.71 0.16 11.00
C LEU A 427 -37.23 -1.27 11.35
N CYS A 428 -37.12 -1.59 12.63
CA CYS A 428 -36.67 -2.90 13.14
C CYS A 428 -37.71 -4.01 12.96
N THR A 429 -39.00 -3.68 13.09
CA THR A 429 -40.11 -4.64 13.14
C THR A 429 -40.19 -5.54 11.89
N PRO A 430 -40.16 -5.03 10.65
CA PRO A 430 -40.17 -5.86 9.44
C PRO A 430 -38.87 -6.67 9.27
N LEU A 431 -37.78 -6.21 9.88
CA LEU A 431 -36.47 -6.85 9.87
C LEU A 431 -36.33 -7.94 10.94
N GLY A 432 -37.36 -8.19 11.76
CA GLY A 432 -37.28 -9.15 12.86
C GLY A 432 -36.12 -8.87 13.81
N ILE A 433 -35.67 -7.62 13.86
CA ILE A 433 -34.63 -7.14 14.75
C ILE A 433 -35.36 -6.64 15.98
N ASP A 434 -35.04 -7.17 17.15
CA ASP A 434 -35.52 -6.59 18.40
C ASP A 434 -34.90 -5.18 18.56
N PRO A 435 -35.72 -4.12 18.68
CA PRO A 435 -35.22 -2.76 18.84
C PRO A 435 -34.29 -2.60 20.06
N GLU A 436 -34.48 -3.39 21.13
CA GLU A 436 -33.62 -3.37 22.32
C GLU A 436 -32.20 -3.85 22.04
N ASN A 437 -32.00 -4.61 20.95
CA ASN A 437 -30.69 -5.07 20.53
C ASN A 437 -29.91 -4.01 19.72
N LEU A 438 -30.51 -2.88 19.34
CA LEU A 438 -29.78 -1.76 18.75
C LEU A 438 -28.97 -1.03 19.83
N ARG A 439 -27.74 -0.61 19.52
CA ARG A 439 -26.88 0.15 20.46
C ARG A 439 -27.56 1.46 20.90
N ASP A 440 -27.89 1.61 22.18
CA ASP A 440 -28.69 2.73 22.75
C ASP A 440 -27.93 4.06 22.98
N SER A 441 -26.86 4.34 22.23
CA SER A 441 -26.06 5.56 22.44
C SER A 441 -26.55 6.75 21.60
N SER A 442 -26.67 6.62 20.28
CA SER A 442 -27.01 7.72 19.37
C SER A 442 -27.76 7.25 18.12
N LYS A 443 -28.50 8.15 17.45
CA LYS A 443 -29.19 7.86 16.17
C LYS A 443 -28.24 7.33 15.10
N ASN A 444 -27.00 7.84 15.07
CA ASN A 444 -25.96 7.35 14.16
C ASN A 444 -25.56 5.90 14.46
N SER A 445 -25.41 5.57 15.74
CA SER A 445 -25.09 4.21 16.20
C SER A 445 -26.24 3.23 15.93
N MET A 446 -27.49 3.66 16.14
CA MET A 446 -28.69 2.87 15.83
C MET A 446 -28.84 2.65 14.32
N ALA A 447 -28.63 3.68 13.50
CA ALA A 447 -28.64 3.58 12.04
C ALA A 447 -27.53 2.66 11.50
N GLN A 448 -26.34 2.76 12.07
CA GLN A 448 -25.21 1.94 11.65
C GLN A 448 -25.41 0.47 12.03
N ASP A 449 -25.93 0.19 13.22
CA ASP A 449 -26.21 -1.17 13.67
C ASP A 449 -27.43 -1.80 12.94
N LEU A 450 -28.49 -1.01 12.70
CA LEU A 450 -29.65 -1.43 11.91
C LEU A 450 -29.25 -1.80 10.48
N PHE A 451 -28.51 -0.91 9.80
CA PHE A 451 -28.03 -1.14 8.44
C PHE A 451 -27.09 -2.36 8.38
N GLY A 452 -26.13 -2.46 9.31
CA GLY A 452 -25.21 -3.59 9.40
C GLY A 452 -25.90 -4.93 9.71
N LYS A 453 -26.95 -4.94 10.52
CA LYS A 453 -27.76 -6.15 10.79
C LYS A 453 -28.63 -6.55 9.60
N ALA A 454 -29.26 -5.59 8.92
CA ALA A 454 -30.00 -5.85 7.70
C ALA A 454 -29.07 -6.42 6.61
N GLN A 455 -27.84 -5.90 6.48
CA GLN A 455 -26.83 -6.43 5.55
C GLN A 455 -26.40 -7.86 5.91
N ARG A 456 -26.03 -8.12 7.17
CA ARG A 456 -25.61 -9.47 7.61
C ARG A 456 -26.71 -10.53 7.51
N THR A 457 -27.98 -10.13 7.55
CA THR A 457 -29.13 -11.03 7.46
C THR A 457 -29.74 -11.10 6.06
N GLY A 458 -29.15 -10.41 5.07
CA GLY A 458 -29.65 -10.40 3.70
C GLY A 458 -31.01 -9.72 3.54
N ARG A 459 -31.37 -8.77 4.42
CA ARG A 459 -32.68 -8.10 4.47
C ARG A 459 -32.62 -6.60 4.17
N LEU A 460 -31.68 -6.18 3.33
CA LEU A 460 -31.59 -4.79 2.90
C LEU A 460 -32.80 -4.35 2.07
N ASP A 461 -33.39 -5.26 1.29
CA ASP A 461 -34.62 -5.05 0.53
C ASP A 461 -35.79 -4.66 1.46
N VAL A 462 -35.94 -5.37 2.58
CA VAL A 462 -36.98 -5.12 3.58
C VAL A 462 -36.75 -3.78 4.28
N LEU A 463 -35.50 -3.44 4.59
CA LEU A 463 -35.14 -2.14 5.19
C LEU A 463 -35.50 -0.99 4.24
N VAL A 464 -35.16 -1.12 2.95
CA VAL A 464 -35.45 -0.07 1.96
C VAL A 464 -36.94 0.06 1.70
N LYS A 465 -37.69 -1.04 1.64
CA LYS A 465 -39.16 -1.02 1.55
C LYS A 465 -39.78 -0.27 2.72
N GLN A 466 -39.29 -0.51 3.93
CA GLN A 466 -39.79 0.17 5.11
C GLN A 466 -39.42 1.66 5.11
N ILE A 467 -38.20 2.01 4.69
CA ILE A 467 -37.81 3.42 4.50
C ILE A 467 -38.69 4.09 3.45
N ALA A 468 -38.99 3.43 2.34
CA ALA A 468 -39.87 3.93 1.28
C ALA A 468 -41.30 4.18 1.77
N ALA A 469 -41.83 3.27 2.59
CA ALA A 469 -43.16 3.38 3.17
C ALA A 469 -43.25 4.53 4.19
N MET A 470 -42.21 4.73 5.00
CA MET A 470 -42.21 5.75 6.05
C MET A 470 -41.81 7.16 5.54
N ARG A 471 -40.84 7.23 4.61
CA ARG A 471 -40.23 8.46 4.09
C ARG A 471 -39.76 8.27 2.63
N PRO A 472 -40.65 8.40 1.63
CA PRO A 472 -40.33 8.22 0.21
C PRO A 472 -39.13 9.06 -0.28
N ASP A 473 -39.01 10.31 0.16
CA ASP A 473 -37.93 11.22 -0.22
C ASP A 473 -36.54 10.74 0.24
N THR A 474 -36.49 9.95 1.32
CA THR A 474 -35.24 9.32 1.80
C THR A 474 -34.73 8.30 0.79
N VAL A 475 -35.63 7.60 0.07
CA VAL A 475 -35.25 6.62 -0.95
C VAL A 475 -34.52 7.30 -2.10
N ASP A 476 -34.94 8.50 -2.50
CA ASP A 476 -34.26 9.24 -3.57
C ASP A 476 -32.86 9.70 -3.15
N MET A 477 -32.65 10.01 -1.87
CA MET A 477 -31.30 10.25 -1.31
C MET A 477 -30.45 8.97 -1.26
N LEU A 478 -31.08 7.82 -1.01
CA LEU A 478 -30.40 6.51 -1.00
C LEU A 478 -30.05 6.04 -2.42
N LYS A 479 -30.88 6.33 -3.43
CA LYS A 479 -30.61 6.05 -4.86
C LYS A 479 -29.34 6.74 -5.37
N GLY A 480 -28.96 7.89 -4.81
CA GLY A 480 -27.69 8.56 -5.11
C GLY A 480 -26.43 7.85 -4.59
N ASN A 481 -26.59 6.85 -3.73
CA ASN A 481 -25.52 6.08 -3.09
C ASN A 481 -25.63 4.57 -3.37
N LEU A 482 -26.16 4.23 -4.56
CA LEU A 482 -26.61 2.90 -4.96
C LEU A 482 -25.53 1.79 -4.87
N PHE A 483 -24.26 2.16 -5.05
CA PHE A 483 -23.13 1.22 -5.08
C PHE A 483 -22.97 0.42 -3.77
N VAL A 484 -23.36 1.01 -2.64
CA VAL A 484 -23.18 0.41 -1.30
C VAL A 484 -24.37 -0.49 -0.92
N PHE A 485 -25.52 -0.39 -1.60
CA PHE A 485 -26.69 -1.23 -1.31
C PHE A 485 -26.61 -2.64 -1.91
N LEU A 486 -25.83 -2.82 -2.97
CA LEU A 486 -25.75 -4.09 -3.71
C LEU A 486 -24.54 -4.93 -3.31
N GLU A 487 -23.63 -4.38 -2.50
CA GLU A 487 -22.47 -5.08 -1.95
C GLU A 487 -22.93 -6.08 -0.87
N GLY A 488 -22.98 -7.36 -1.25
CA GLY A 488 -23.42 -8.47 -0.39
C GLY A 488 -24.86 -8.94 -0.64
N VAL A 489 -25.55 -8.43 -1.67
CA VAL A 489 -26.84 -8.96 -2.13
C VAL A 489 -26.59 -10.17 -3.05
N PRO A 490 -27.20 -11.34 -2.81
CA PRO A 490 -27.05 -12.50 -3.69
C PRO A 490 -27.42 -12.16 -5.14
N GLU A 491 -26.61 -12.62 -6.10
CA GLU A 491 -26.72 -12.27 -7.53
C GLU A 491 -28.12 -12.49 -8.12
N HIS A 492 -28.84 -13.49 -7.62
CA HIS A 492 -30.20 -13.84 -8.08
C HIS A 492 -31.30 -12.89 -7.57
N GLU A 493 -31.05 -12.10 -6.53
CA GLU A 493 -32.02 -11.17 -5.92
C GLU A 493 -31.93 -9.75 -6.53
N VAL A 494 -30.81 -9.45 -7.19
CA VAL A 494 -30.49 -8.16 -7.81
C VAL A 494 -31.55 -7.69 -8.82
N PRO A 495 -32.08 -8.52 -9.74
CA PRO A 495 -33.05 -8.05 -10.74
C PRO A 495 -34.37 -7.59 -10.12
N GLN A 496 -34.81 -8.26 -9.06
CA GLN A 496 -36.04 -7.91 -8.34
C GLN A 496 -35.87 -6.59 -7.57
N LEU A 497 -34.74 -6.43 -6.87
CA LEU A 497 -34.43 -5.20 -6.12
C LEU A 497 -34.32 -3.98 -7.05
N CYS A 498 -33.71 -4.15 -8.23
CA CYS A 498 -33.60 -3.07 -9.22
C CYS A 498 -34.97 -2.69 -9.81
N GLN A 499 -35.84 -3.67 -10.06
CA GLN A 499 -37.21 -3.42 -10.51
C GLN A 499 -38.06 -2.68 -9.47
N GLU A 500 -37.91 -3.05 -8.19
CA GLU A 500 -38.64 -2.41 -7.07
C GLU A 500 -38.15 -0.98 -6.77
N LEU A 501 -36.89 -0.68 -7.02
CA LEU A 501 -36.31 0.66 -6.86
C LEU A 501 -36.43 1.54 -8.12
N ASN A 502 -37.09 1.03 -9.16
CA ASN A 502 -37.25 1.69 -10.46
C ASN A 502 -35.90 2.05 -11.11
N LEU A 503 -34.94 1.12 -11.04
CA LEU A 503 -33.60 1.22 -11.59
C LEU A 503 -33.51 0.38 -12.88
N ASP A 504 -32.80 0.88 -13.89
CA ASP A 504 -32.61 0.13 -15.15
C ASP A 504 -31.56 -0.98 -14.96
N CYS A 505 -32.03 -2.23 -14.80
CA CYS A 505 -31.17 -3.40 -14.63
C CYS A 505 -30.20 -3.63 -15.80
N ARG A 506 -30.50 -3.12 -17.01
CA ARG A 506 -29.63 -3.30 -18.19
C ARG A 506 -28.45 -2.33 -18.20
N ALA A 507 -28.56 -1.23 -17.46
CA ALA A 507 -27.47 -0.27 -17.24
C ALA A 507 -26.52 -0.70 -16.11
N LEU A 508 -26.87 -1.77 -15.39
CA LEU A 508 -26.06 -2.42 -14.37
C LEU A 508 -25.40 -3.66 -14.99
N GLN A 509 -24.26 -3.49 -15.67
CA GLN A 509 -23.46 -4.64 -16.07
C GLN A 509 -22.67 -5.14 -14.87
N LEU A 510 -22.80 -6.44 -14.59
CA LEU A 510 -21.90 -7.17 -13.69
C LEU A 510 -20.49 -7.11 -14.27
N ASP A 511 -19.52 -6.65 -13.49
CA ASP A 511 -18.12 -6.86 -13.83
C ASP A 511 -17.65 -8.26 -13.39
N GLU A 512 -16.42 -8.62 -13.74
CA GLU A 512 -15.81 -9.95 -13.56
C GLU A 512 -15.70 -10.39 -12.08
N ASN A 513 -16.07 -9.53 -11.13
CA ASN A 513 -16.09 -9.81 -9.69
C ASN A 513 -17.51 -9.83 -9.09
N GLY A 514 -18.57 -9.72 -9.90
CA GLY A 514 -19.95 -9.73 -9.45
C GLY A 514 -20.43 -8.41 -8.83
N LEU A 515 -19.78 -7.28 -9.13
CA LEU A 515 -20.18 -5.95 -8.62
C LEU A 515 -21.01 -5.18 -9.66
N LEU A 516 -22.03 -4.47 -9.17
CA LEU A 516 -23.01 -3.70 -9.97
C LEU A 516 -22.79 -2.20 -9.81
N GLY A 517 -22.75 -1.43 -10.92
CA GLY A 517 -22.68 0.04 -10.86
C GLY A 517 -23.52 0.72 -11.93
N TYR A 518 -24.42 1.64 -11.51
CA TYR A 518 -25.11 2.58 -12.41
C TYR A 518 -24.25 3.84 -12.55
N ALA A 519 -24.09 4.33 -13.78
CA ALA A 519 -23.28 5.49 -14.10
C ALA A 519 -23.81 6.79 -13.45
N ALA A 520 -23.26 7.14 -12.29
CA ALA A 520 -23.45 8.45 -11.68
C ALA A 520 -22.23 8.83 -10.83
N ASN A 521 -21.16 9.30 -11.48
CA ASN A 521 -20.20 10.19 -10.82
C ASN A 521 -20.23 11.52 -11.56
N SER A 522 -20.70 12.58 -10.90
CA SER A 522 -20.85 13.93 -11.48
C SER A 522 -19.52 14.53 -11.91
N TYR A 523 -18.41 14.11 -11.31
CA TYR A 523 -17.06 14.50 -11.71
C TYR A 523 -16.69 14.01 -13.12
N ILE A 524 -16.98 12.75 -13.42
CA ILE A 524 -16.66 12.14 -14.73
C ILE A 524 -17.56 12.72 -15.83
N ARG A 525 -18.80 13.13 -15.50
CA ARG A 525 -19.73 13.72 -16.47
C ARG A 525 -19.31 15.13 -16.87
N VAL A 526 -18.87 15.96 -15.92
CA VAL A 526 -18.40 17.33 -16.20
C VAL A 526 -17.09 17.30 -16.98
N GLU A 527 -16.13 16.44 -16.58
CA GLU A 527 -14.85 16.32 -17.28
C GLU A 527 -15.00 15.78 -18.72
N ARG A 528 -15.90 14.81 -18.95
CA ARG A 528 -16.16 14.29 -20.30
C ARG A 528 -16.95 15.26 -21.17
N MET A 529 -17.90 16.01 -20.59
CA MET A 529 -18.63 17.05 -21.33
C MET A 529 -17.73 18.24 -21.66
N GLN A 530 -16.83 18.62 -20.73
CA GLN A 530 -15.82 19.65 -20.96
C GLN A 530 -14.82 19.20 -22.03
N ALA A 531 -14.31 17.97 -21.96
CA ALA A 531 -13.42 17.42 -22.99
C ALA A 531 -14.08 17.31 -24.38
N LEU A 532 -15.37 16.96 -24.43
CA LEU A 532 -16.13 16.93 -25.67
C LEU A 532 -16.35 18.34 -26.23
N GLN A 533 -16.67 19.31 -25.37
CA GLN A 533 -16.80 20.72 -25.74
C GLN A 533 -15.47 21.28 -26.27
N ASP A 534 -14.37 21.06 -25.54
CA ASP A 534 -13.03 21.52 -25.92
C ASP A 534 -12.59 20.91 -27.25
N HIS A 535 -12.84 19.62 -27.45
CA HIS A 535 -12.55 18.93 -28.72
C HIS A 535 -13.37 19.50 -29.89
N MET A 536 -14.65 19.77 -29.68
CA MET A 536 -15.50 20.33 -30.74
C MET A 536 -15.14 21.79 -31.05
N VAL A 537 -14.73 22.59 -30.05
CA VAL A 537 -14.22 23.95 -30.27
C VAL A 537 -12.90 23.93 -31.04
N GLN A 538 -11.94 23.09 -30.64
CA GLN A 538 -10.63 22.97 -31.30
C GLN A 538 -10.73 22.54 -32.76
N ASN A 539 -11.75 21.75 -33.12
CA ASN A 539 -11.97 21.27 -34.49
C ASN A 539 -12.95 22.13 -35.30
N GLY A 540 -13.40 23.28 -34.77
CA GLY A 540 -14.35 24.17 -35.46
C GLY A 540 -15.76 23.57 -35.64
N ARG A 541 -16.12 22.58 -34.83
CA ARG A 541 -17.38 21.80 -34.90
C ARG A 541 -18.31 22.03 -33.72
N TYR A 542 -18.11 23.11 -32.96
CA TYR A 542 -18.94 23.45 -31.80
C TYR A 542 -20.42 23.62 -32.18
N ALA A 543 -20.72 24.13 -33.37
CA ALA A 543 -22.08 24.24 -33.89
C ALA A 543 -22.81 22.88 -33.99
N ASP A 544 -22.10 21.80 -34.36
CA ASP A 544 -22.67 20.45 -34.43
C ASP A 544 -23.09 19.95 -33.04
N LEU A 545 -22.32 20.29 -32.02
CA LEU A 545 -22.60 19.93 -30.62
C LEU A 545 -23.84 20.67 -30.11
N VAL A 546 -23.97 21.97 -30.41
CA VAL A 546 -25.15 22.78 -30.05
C VAL A 546 -26.40 22.29 -30.80
N GLN A 547 -26.28 21.93 -32.08
CA GLN A 547 -27.39 21.42 -32.88
C GLN A 547 -27.85 20.02 -32.42
N ALA A 548 -26.91 19.15 -32.03
CA ALA A 548 -27.22 17.89 -31.38
C ALA A 548 -27.93 18.12 -30.03
N ALA A 549 -27.45 19.07 -29.20
CA ALA A 549 -28.07 19.39 -27.92
C ALA A 549 -29.51 19.90 -28.08
N LYS A 550 -29.79 20.76 -29.07
CA LYS A 550 -31.15 21.24 -29.39
C LYS A 550 -32.14 20.11 -29.71
N LYS A 551 -31.68 19.05 -30.38
CA LYS A 551 -32.51 17.88 -30.72
C LYS A 551 -33.00 17.13 -29.49
N TYR A 552 -32.20 17.11 -28.42
CA TYR A 552 -32.49 16.36 -27.20
C TYR A 552 -32.99 17.25 -26.03
N LEU A 553 -32.85 18.58 -26.14
CA LEU A 553 -33.26 19.56 -25.13
C LEU A 553 -34.12 20.69 -25.75
N PRO A 554 -35.32 20.39 -26.26
CA PRO A 554 -36.10 21.33 -27.08
C PRO A 554 -36.68 22.54 -26.32
N ARG A 555 -36.53 22.60 -25.00
CA ARG A 555 -37.06 23.69 -24.13
C ARG A 555 -35.99 24.62 -23.58
N THR A 556 -34.72 24.39 -23.90
CA THR A 556 -33.59 25.20 -23.43
C THR A 556 -33.30 26.31 -24.45
N ASP A 557 -33.11 27.55 -23.98
CA ASP A 557 -32.68 28.66 -24.84
C ASP A 557 -31.18 28.56 -25.12
N PHE A 558 -30.83 28.39 -26.39
CA PHE A 558 -29.45 28.24 -26.85
C PHE A 558 -28.90 29.52 -27.52
N SER A 559 -29.64 30.63 -27.50
CA SER A 559 -29.28 31.86 -28.22
C SER A 559 -27.93 32.46 -27.80
N THR A 560 -27.48 32.21 -26.57
CA THR A 560 -26.15 32.59 -26.05
C THR A 560 -25.00 31.72 -26.54
N PHE A 561 -25.26 30.51 -27.04
CA PHE A 561 -24.25 29.58 -27.56
C PHE A 561 -24.09 29.66 -29.09
N GLU A 562 -24.92 30.47 -29.75
CA GLU A 562 -24.91 30.69 -31.22
C GLU A 562 -24.20 31.99 -31.64
N ARG A 563 -23.79 32.85 -30.70
CA ARG A 563 -22.94 34.02 -30.94
C ARG A 563 -21.48 33.67 -30.71
#